data_AF-B7FI53-F1
#
_entry.id   AF-B7FI53-F1
#
_cell.length_a   1.000
_cell.length_b   1.000
_cell.length_c   1.000
_cell.angle_alpha   90.00
_cell.angle_beta   90.00
_cell.angle_gamma   90.00
#
_symmetry.space_group_name_H-M   'P 1'
#
loop_
_entity.id
_entity.type
_entity.pdbx_description
1 polymer ?
#
loop_
_entity_poly.entity_id
_entity_poly.type
_entity_poly.pdbx_seq_one_letter_code
_entity_poly.pdbx_strand_id
1 'polypeptide(L)'
;MAAAAWKKGSVSLEGKKVILVPYMEPHVPKYHEWMQDPSLLQATASEPLSLEQEYQMQLSWSRDLNKETFIVLDKDLLFGTFSHGQPHVEAMVGDVNIFMNDINNPQIAEVEIMIAEQTSIAVAKDLERSLF
;
A
#
# COMPACT_ATOMS: atom_id res chain seq x y z
N MET A 1 9.95 -30.11 14.12
CA MET A 1 10.27 -28.67 14.10
C MET A 1 9.65 -28.10 12.84
N ALA A 2 8.42 -27.58 12.93
CA ALA A 2 7.80 -26.92 11.79
C ALA A 2 8.42 -25.53 11.67
N ALA A 3 9.05 -25.24 10.53
CA ALA A 3 9.42 -23.87 10.20
C ALA A 3 8.14 -23.03 10.21
N ALA A 4 8.13 -21.90 10.92
CA ALA A 4 7.02 -20.97 10.87
C ALA A 4 6.80 -20.59 9.39
N ALA A 5 5.63 -20.94 8.84
CA ALA A 5 5.28 -20.55 7.50
C ALA A 5 5.21 -19.02 7.48
N TRP A 6 6.12 -18.36 6.76
CA TRP A 6 6.07 -16.92 6.55
C TRP A 6 4.78 -16.61 5.79
N LYS A 7 3.82 -15.97 6.45
CA LYS A 7 2.61 -15.49 5.79
C LYS A 7 2.93 -14.14 5.17
N LYS A 8 2.86 -14.07 3.83
CA LYS A 8 2.94 -12.82 3.07
C LYS A 8 1.97 -11.78 3.64
N GLY A 9 2.39 -10.52 3.69
CA GLY A 9 1.54 -9.40 4.14
C GLY A 9 1.18 -9.44 5.63
N SER A 10 2.08 -9.90 6.51
CA SER A 10 1.87 -9.90 7.97
C SER A 10 2.65 -8.80 8.71
N VAL A 11 3.56 -8.10 8.04
CA VAL A 11 4.45 -7.11 8.66
C VAL A 11 4.01 -5.71 8.26
N SER A 12 3.89 -4.82 9.24
CA SER A 12 3.76 -3.37 9.00
C SER A 12 5.09 -2.69 9.30
N LEU A 13 5.37 -1.59 8.62
CA LEU A 13 6.59 -0.80 8.81
C LEU A 13 6.23 0.54 9.40
N GLU A 14 6.89 0.92 10.49
CA GLU A 14 6.63 2.19 11.17
C GLU A 14 7.78 3.18 10.96
N GLY A 15 7.48 4.28 10.29
CA GLY A 15 8.35 5.46 10.18
C GLY A 15 8.01 6.52 11.23
N LYS A 16 8.55 7.73 11.04
CA LYS A 16 8.32 8.84 11.98
C LYS A 16 6.92 9.44 11.81
N LYS A 17 6.50 9.68 10.58
CA LYS A 17 5.16 10.22 10.25
C LYS A 17 4.26 9.23 9.54
N VAL A 18 4.84 8.12 9.09
CA VAL A 18 4.19 7.19 8.17
C VAL A 18 4.14 5.81 8.77
N ILE A 19 3.07 5.07 8.50
CA ILE A 19 3.03 3.62 8.70
C ILE A 19 2.67 2.98 7.38
N LEU A 20 3.38 1.93 6.99
CA LEU A 20 3.03 1.06 5.88
C LEU A 20 2.37 -0.19 6.43
N VAL A 21 1.10 -0.40 6.10
CA VAL A 21 0.38 -1.64 6.44
C VAL A 21 0.15 -2.47 5.18
N PRO A 22 0.15 -3.81 5.25
CA PRO A 22 -0.20 -4.64 4.10
C PRO A 22 -1.57 -4.23 3.51
N TYR A 23 -1.72 -4.31 2.18
CA TYR A 23 -3.01 -4.04 1.54
C TYR A 23 -4.00 -5.18 1.81
N MET A 24 -5.06 -4.89 2.58
CA MET A 24 -6.08 -5.82 3.05
C MET A 24 -7.44 -5.53 2.40
N GLU A 25 -8.32 -6.53 2.39
CA GLU A 25 -9.70 -6.42 1.89
C GLU A 25 -10.46 -5.18 2.41
N PRO A 26 -10.40 -4.79 3.71
CA PRO A 26 -11.11 -3.59 4.19
C PRO A 26 -10.65 -2.25 3.58
N HIS A 27 -9.47 -2.21 2.94
CA HIS A 27 -8.97 -1.02 2.26
C HIS A 27 -9.61 -0.81 0.88
N VAL A 28 -10.16 -1.87 0.28
CA VAL A 28 -10.67 -1.86 -1.11
C VAL A 28 -11.71 -0.77 -1.36
N PRO A 29 -12.72 -0.54 -0.49
CA PRO A 29 -13.72 0.51 -0.74
C PRO A 29 -13.11 1.91 -0.86
N LYS A 30 -12.22 2.30 0.06
CA LYS A 30 -11.56 3.61 0.04
C LYS A 30 -10.58 3.73 -1.13
N TYR A 31 -9.85 2.65 -1.42
CA TYR A 31 -8.97 2.62 -2.60
C TYR A 31 -9.75 2.80 -3.91
N HIS A 32 -10.91 2.13 -4.02
CA HIS A 32 -11.81 2.27 -5.17
C HIS A 32 -12.33 3.71 -5.32
N GLU A 33 -12.65 4.40 -4.23
CA GLU A 33 -13.00 5.83 -4.24
C GLU A 33 -11.87 6.69 -4.82
N TRP A 34 -10.61 6.45 -4.43
CA TRP A 34 -9.45 7.14 -5.04
C TRP A 34 -9.33 6.84 -6.54
N MET A 35 -9.53 5.58 -6.95
CA MET A 35 -9.48 5.19 -8.36
C MET A 35 -10.69 5.66 -9.18
N GLN A 36 -11.61 6.43 -8.61
CA GLN A 36 -12.60 7.20 -9.39
C GLN A 36 -12.06 8.56 -9.85
N ASP A 37 -10.92 9.04 -9.33
CA ASP A 37 -10.31 10.30 -9.75
C ASP A 37 -9.53 10.12 -11.07
N PRO A 38 -9.92 10.80 -12.17
CA PRO A 38 -9.23 10.71 -13.45
C PRO A 38 -7.76 11.12 -13.40
N SER A 39 -7.40 12.05 -12.51
CA SER A 39 -6.01 12.50 -12.36
C SER A 39 -5.12 11.43 -11.73
N LEU A 40 -5.65 10.68 -10.74
CA LEU A 40 -4.95 9.55 -10.12
C LEU A 40 -4.83 8.38 -11.10
N LEU A 41 -5.91 8.05 -11.82
CA LEU A 41 -5.87 7.04 -12.88
C LEU A 41 -4.81 7.37 -13.94
N GLN A 42 -4.78 8.62 -14.41
CA GLN A 42 -3.78 9.05 -15.38
C GLN A 42 -2.34 9.00 -14.82
N ALA A 43 -2.13 9.46 -13.59
CA ALA A 43 -0.81 9.48 -12.96
C ALA A 43 -0.25 8.07 -12.69
N THR A 44 -1.13 7.11 -12.42
CA THR A 44 -0.78 5.70 -12.18
C THR A 44 -0.84 4.83 -13.44
N ALA A 45 -1.20 5.40 -14.60
CA ALA A 45 -1.50 4.65 -15.82
C ALA A 45 -2.52 3.50 -15.59
N SER A 46 -3.47 3.70 -14.68
CA SER A 46 -4.52 2.75 -14.35
C SER A 46 -5.80 3.00 -15.15
N GLU A 47 -6.56 1.95 -15.37
CA GLU A 47 -7.92 2.01 -15.92
C GLU A 47 -8.95 1.92 -14.79
N PRO A 48 -10.11 2.58 -14.90
CA PRO A 48 -11.15 2.48 -13.90
C PRO A 48 -11.71 1.06 -13.83
N LEU A 49 -11.82 0.54 -12.61
CA LEU A 49 -12.39 -0.78 -12.33
C LEU A 49 -13.71 -0.63 -11.57
N SER A 50 -14.58 -1.62 -11.71
CA SER A 50 -15.71 -1.78 -10.79
C SER A 50 -15.22 -2.22 -9.41
N LEU A 51 -15.98 -1.94 -8.35
CA LEU A 51 -15.63 -2.34 -6.98
C LEU A 51 -15.35 -3.86 -6.86
N GLU A 52 -16.11 -4.70 -7.56
CA GLU A 52 -15.87 -6.15 -7.58
C GLU A 52 -14.53 -6.49 -8.22
N GLN A 53 -14.17 -5.83 -9.33
CA GLN A 53 -12.87 -6.01 -9.96
C GLN A 53 -11.72 -5.57 -9.04
N GLU A 54 -11.89 -4.52 -8.24
CA GLU A 54 -10.90 -4.09 -7.24
C GLU A 54 -10.66 -5.18 -6.17
N TYR A 55 -11.73 -5.83 -5.70
CA TYR A 55 -11.59 -6.98 -4.80
C TYR A 55 -10.81 -8.13 -5.44
N GLN A 56 -11.08 -8.44 -6.72
CA GLN A 56 -10.34 -9.47 -7.44
C GLN A 56 -8.86 -9.08 -7.63
N MET A 57 -8.58 -7.81 -7.92
CA MET A 57 -7.21 -7.28 -8.05
C MET A 57 -6.46 -7.35 -6.72
N GLN A 58 -7.06 -6.87 -5.62
CA GLN A 58 -6.49 -6.98 -4.28
C GLN A 58 -6.15 -8.44 -3.93
N LEU A 59 -7.07 -9.37 -4.19
CA LEU A 59 -6.83 -10.78 -3.93
C LEU A 59 -5.68 -11.33 -4.78
N SER A 60 -5.59 -10.95 -6.05
CA SER A 60 -4.51 -11.36 -6.95
C SER A 60 -3.15 -10.86 -6.45
N TRP A 61 -3.04 -9.59 -6.07
CA TRP A 61 -1.82 -8.99 -5.56
C TRP A 61 -1.42 -9.58 -4.21
N SER A 62 -2.39 -9.89 -3.35
CA SER A 62 -2.11 -10.53 -2.05
C SER A 62 -1.45 -11.91 -2.21
N ARG A 63 -1.60 -12.57 -3.37
CA ARG A 63 -1.06 -13.90 -3.67
C ARG A 63 0.20 -13.89 -4.53
N ASP A 64 0.57 -12.75 -5.10
CA ASP A 64 1.74 -12.62 -5.98
C ASP A 64 3.04 -12.59 -5.17
N LEU A 65 3.87 -13.63 -5.25
CA LEU A 65 5.11 -13.70 -4.46
C LEU A 65 6.19 -12.68 -4.88
N ASN A 66 6.04 -12.04 -6.04
CA ASN A 66 7.00 -11.06 -6.56
C ASN A 66 6.51 -9.61 -6.40
N LYS A 67 5.37 -9.39 -5.74
CA LYS A 67 4.81 -8.05 -5.52
C LYS A 67 4.41 -7.88 -4.06
N GLU A 68 4.80 -6.77 -3.43
CA GLU A 68 4.26 -6.36 -2.14
C GLU A 68 3.51 -5.04 -2.31
N THR A 69 2.29 -4.96 -1.78
CA THR A 69 1.49 -3.73 -1.79
C THR A 69 1.22 -3.33 -0.35
N PHE A 70 1.59 -2.11 -0.02
CA PHE A 70 1.33 -1.49 1.27
C PHE A 70 0.40 -0.31 1.10
N ILE A 71 -0.52 -0.13 2.04
CA ILE A 71 -1.24 1.12 2.22
C ILE A 71 -0.43 2.03 3.12
N VAL A 72 -0.32 3.28 2.70
CA VAL A 72 0.31 4.37 3.43
C VAL A 72 -0.71 4.95 4.41
N LEU A 73 -0.35 4.96 5.68
CA LEU A 73 -1.11 5.63 6.74
C LEU A 73 -0.37 6.90 7.18
N ASP A 74 -1.13 7.99 7.36
CA ASP A 74 -0.66 9.18 8.07
C ASP A 74 -0.84 8.97 9.58
N LYS A 75 0.26 9.02 10.33
CA LYS A 75 0.22 8.83 11.80
C LYS A 75 -0.62 9.89 12.50
N ASP A 76 -0.71 11.10 11.95
CA ASP A 76 -1.48 12.19 12.56
C ASP A 76 -3.00 11.98 12.41
N LEU A 77 -3.44 11.08 11.51
CA LEU A 77 -4.84 10.74 11.28
C LEU A 77 -5.31 9.48 12.04
N LEU A 78 -4.40 8.75 12.69
CA LEU A 78 -4.75 7.54 13.44
C LEU A 78 -5.62 7.88 14.65
N PHE A 79 -6.70 7.11 14.82
CA PHE A 79 -7.50 7.19 16.02
C PHE A 79 -7.04 6.18 17.07
N GLY A 80 -6.45 6.66 18.16
CA GLY A 80 -5.96 5.81 19.24
C GLY A 80 -4.54 5.28 19.00
N THR A 81 -4.27 4.04 19.42
CA THR A 81 -2.93 3.44 19.30
C THR A 81 -2.86 2.52 18.10
N PHE A 82 -1.80 2.65 17.30
CA PHE A 82 -1.53 1.74 16.20
C PHE A 82 -1.37 0.29 16.70
N SER A 83 -1.94 -0.64 15.95
CA SER A 83 -1.81 -2.08 16.18
C SER A 83 -1.58 -2.79 14.86
N HIS A 84 -0.57 -3.64 14.81
CA HIS A 84 -0.25 -4.44 13.63
C HIS A 84 -1.40 -5.35 13.23
N GLY A 85 -1.59 -5.50 11.91
CA GLY A 85 -2.64 -6.35 11.34
C GLY A 85 -4.05 -5.74 11.40
N GLN A 86 -4.20 -4.52 11.93
CA GLN A 86 -5.42 -3.73 11.78
C GLN A 86 -5.31 -2.83 10.54
N PRO A 87 -6.44 -2.56 9.84
CA PRO A 87 -6.41 -1.82 8.59
C PRO A 87 -6.21 -0.30 8.76
N HIS A 88 -6.81 0.30 9.80
CA HIS A 88 -6.78 1.75 10.04
C HIS A 88 -7.21 2.58 8.81
N VAL A 89 -8.37 2.24 8.23
CA VAL A 89 -8.91 2.84 7.00
C VAL A 89 -9.01 4.38 7.09
N GLU A 90 -9.30 4.88 8.29
CA GLU A 90 -9.41 6.31 8.60
C GLU A 90 -8.13 7.09 8.30
N ALA A 91 -6.96 6.44 8.44
CA ALA A 91 -5.65 7.06 8.28
C ALA A 91 -5.03 6.81 6.90
N MET A 92 -5.68 6.07 6.01
CA MET A 92 -5.14 5.79 4.67
C MET A 92 -5.00 7.08 3.85
N VAL A 93 -3.83 7.26 3.23
CA VAL A 93 -3.51 8.44 2.40
C VAL A 93 -2.88 8.11 1.05
N GLY A 94 -2.51 6.86 0.81
CA GLY A 94 -1.90 6.41 -0.44
C GLY A 94 -1.48 4.94 -0.38
N ASP A 95 -0.63 4.53 -1.30
CA ASP A 95 -0.06 3.18 -1.34
C ASP A 95 1.39 3.16 -1.86
N VAL A 96 2.07 2.04 -1.59
CA VAL A 96 3.41 1.72 -2.10
C VAL A 96 3.34 0.31 -2.70
N ASN A 97 3.66 0.21 -3.98
CA ASN A 97 3.85 -1.08 -4.66
C ASN A 97 5.34 -1.35 -4.83
N ILE A 98 5.77 -2.54 -4.44
CA ILE A 98 7.14 -3.02 -4.59
C ILE A 98 7.11 -4.25 -5.49
N PHE A 99 7.87 -4.23 -6.57
CA PHE A 99 7.93 -5.33 -7.53
C PHE A 99 9.34 -5.90 -7.63
N MET A 100 9.46 -7.20 -7.42
CA MET A 100 10.70 -7.98 -7.53
C MET A 100 10.83 -8.54 -8.96
N ASN A 101 10.88 -7.64 -9.94
CA ASN A 101 10.72 -8.00 -11.36
C ASN A 101 12.04 -8.45 -12.05
N ASP A 102 13.21 -8.20 -11.45
CA ASP A 102 14.49 -8.57 -12.06
C ASP A 102 14.89 -10.02 -11.74
N ILE A 103 14.59 -10.93 -12.67
CA ILE A 103 14.95 -12.35 -12.59
C ILE A 103 16.47 -12.59 -12.58
N ASN A 104 17.26 -11.64 -13.07
CA ASN A 104 18.72 -11.75 -13.11
C ASN A 104 19.36 -11.16 -11.85
N ASN A 105 18.65 -10.29 -11.14
CA ASN A 105 19.13 -9.68 -9.90
C ASN A 105 18.00 -9.54 -8.86
N PRO A 106 17.79 -10.56 -8.01
CA PRO A 106 16.74 -10.56 -6.99
C PRO A 106 16.95 -9.53 -5.87
N GLN A 107 18.03 -8.76 -5.90
CA GLN A 107 18.29 -7.65 -4.97
C GLN A 107 17.78 -6.30 -5.49
N ILE A 108 17.29 -6.23 -6.73
CA ILE A 108 16.68 -5.02 -7.29
C ILE A 108 15.18 -5.14 -7.20
N ALA A 109 14.54 -4.07 -6.72
CA ALA A 109 13.11 -3.92 -6.68
C ALA A 109 12.71 -2.58 -7.33
N GLU A 110 11.61 -2.60 -8.06
CA GLU A 110 10.93 -1.39 -8.52
C GLU A 110 9.93 -0.95 -7.45
N VAL A 111 9.92 0.34 -7.14
CA VAL A 111 9.03 0.91 -6.13
C VAL A 111 8.19 2.01 -6.76
N GLU A 112 6.88 1.84 -6.71
CA GLU A 112 5.89 2.84 -7.14
C GLU A 112 5.15 3.38 -5.91
N ILE A 113 4.94 4.69 -5.85
CA ILE A 113 4.31 5.37 -4.72
C ILE A 113 3.18 6.25 -5.25
N MET A 114 2.01 6.15 -4.63
CA MET A 114 0.87 7.02 -4.88
C MET A 114 0.44 7.65 -3.56
N ILE A 115 0.22 8.97 -3.54
CA ILE A 115 -0.43 9.68 -2.43
C ILE A 115 -1.71 10.27 -2.97
N ALA A 116 -2.85 9.68 -2.57
CA ALA A 116 -4.16 10.10 -3.00
C ALA A 116 -4.68 11.32 -2.21
N GLU A 117 -4.34 11.42 -0.93
CA GLU A 117 -4.83 12.50 -0.06
C GLU A 117 -3.90 13.73 -0.13
N GLN A 118 -4.34 14.77 -0.83
CA GLN A 118 -3.53 15.95 -1.13
C GLN A 118 -3.08 16.75 0.11
N THR A 119 -3.78 16.59 1.24
CA THR A 119 -3.43 17.22 2.53
C THR A 119 -2.20 16.59 3.19
N SER A 120 -1.76 15.42 2.70
CA SER A 120 -0.73 14.58 3.33
C SER A 120 0.66 14.79 2.69
N ILE A 121 0.99 16.00 2.24
CA ILE A 121 2.28 16.33 1.59
C ILE A 121 3.48 16.01 2.49
N ALA A 122 3.33 16.14 3.81
CA ALA A 122 4.38 15.80 4.76
C ALA A 122 4.69 14.29 4.79
N VAL A 123 3.68 13.43 4.56
CA VAL A 123 3.82 11.97 4.44
C VAL A 123 4.61 11.62 3.18
N ALA A 124 4.26 12.22 2.04
CA ALA A 124 4.99 12.02 0.78
C ALA A 124 6.51 12.29 0.95
N LYS A 125 6.85 13.42 1.58
CA LYS A 125 8.24 13.83 1.82
C LYS A 125 8.98 12.91 2.82
N ASP A 126 8.27 12.35 3.79
CA ASP A 126 8.87 11.41 4.77
C ASP A 126 9.14 10.05 4.11
N LEU A 127 8.23 9.59 3.23
CA LEU A 127 8.41 8.37 2.43
C LEU A 127 9.61 8.46 1.49
N GLU A 128 9.69 9.52 0.68
CA GLU A 128 10.80 9.72 -0.26
C GLU A 128 12.16 9.69 0.47
N ARG A 129 12.27 10.33 1.63
CA ARG A 129 13.50 10.36 2.44
C ARG A 129 13.85 9.06 3.14
N SER A 130 12.87 8.19 3.35
CA SER A 130 13.06 6.92 4.07
C SER A 130 13.39 5.77 3.12
N LEU A 131 12.98 5.89 1.85
CA LEU A 131 13.17 4.87 0.83
C LEU A 131 14.40 5.10 -0.07
N PHE A 132 14.92 6.33 -0.15
CA PHE A 132 16.09 6.73 -0.94
C PHE A 132 17.10 7.54 -0.10
#